data_AF-A0A8A4TM82-F1
#
_entry.id   AF-A0A8A4TM82-F1
#
_cell.length_a   1.000
_cell.length_b   1.000
_cell.length_c   1.000
_cell.angle_alpha   90.00
_cell.angle_beta   90.00
_cell.angle_gamma   90.00
#
_symmetry.space_group_name_H-M   'P 1'
#
loop_
_entity.id
_entity.type
_entity.pdbx_description
1 polymer ?
#
loop_
_entity_poly.entity_id
_entity_poly.type
_entity_poly.pdbx_seq_one_letter_code
_entity_poly.pdbx_strand_id
1 'polypeptide(L)'
;MAYVYVYAPFSGEIWGKQTYCNGTAHTIVNNMGGNQPMDIGDVSAGTSIRFKASSSVKSIRTRRADVCATQTGDWDQGVIVDMYAELNAQCYIGSVSYGHVRNWVANGTHNTRTLTLGVLPTDCNCGCSDGVHVHTQCDGGTITGLAQCAGSRVYNGSTWIYRWYWNPGWC
;
A
#
# COMPACT_ATOMS: atom_id res chain seq x y z
N MET A 1 24.21 -2.83 -4.36
CA MET A 1 23.22 -2.00 -3.64
C MET A 1 22.18 -1.54 -4.63
N ALA A 2 20.90 -1.82 -4.37
CA ALA A 2 19.83 -1.67 -5.35
C ALA A 2 18.66 -0.87 -4.76
N TYR A 3 18.01 -0.07 -5.61
CA TYR A 3 16.75 0.55 -5.24
C TYR A 3 15.60 -0.44 -5.39
N VAL A 4 14.72 -0.42 -4.41
CA VAL A 4 13.44 -1.12 -4.46
C VAL A 4 12.37 -0.07 -4.66
N TYR A 5 11.48 -0.31 -5.61
CA TYR A 5 10.36 0.56 -5.90
C TYR A 5 9.07 -0.20 -5.72
N VAL A 6 8.07 0.45 -5.14
CA VAL A 6 6.68 0.01 -5.13
C VAL A 6 5.85 1.05 -5.87
N TYR A 7 5.00 0.59 -6.78
CA TYR A 7 4.22 1.44 -7.67
C TYR A 7 2.78 1.63 -7.20
N ALA A 8 2.17 2.72 -7.67
CA ALA A 8 0.79 3.06 -7.37
C ALA A 8 -0.13 1.87 -7.72
N PRO A 9 -1.02 1.44 -6.79
CA PRO A 9 -1.83 0.25 -6.98
C PRO A 9 -2.94 0.42 -8.01
N PHE A 10 -3.34 1.67 -8.23
CA PHE A 10 -4.27 2.15 -9.25
C PHE A 10 -3.87 3.56 -9.66
N SER A 11 -4.50 4.07 -10.73
CA SER A 11 -4.34 5.47 -11.14
C SER A 11 -5.33 6.30 -10.33
N GLY A 12 -4.91 7.46 -9.86
CA GLY A 12 -5.70 8.32 -8.99
C GLY A 12 -4.88 9.55 -8.60
N GLU A 13 -5.21 10.14 -7.47
CA GLU A 13 -4.50 11.30 -6.94
C GLU A 13 -3.92 10.98 -5.56
N ILE A 14 -2.65 11.34 -5.33
CA ILE A 14 -2.07 11.29 -3.99
C ILE A 14 -2.79 12.32 -3.14
N TRP A 15 -3.37 11.82 -2.08
CA TRP A 15 -3.97 12.61 -1.04
C TRP A 15 -2.96 12.80 0.08
N GLY A 16 -2.62 14.06 0.32
CA GLY A 16 -2.09 14.51 1.61
C GLY A 16 -3.13 15.46 2.17
N LYS A 17 -3.94 14.96 3.08
CA LYS A 17 -5.18 15.63 3.46
C LYS A 17 -4.86 16.63 4.60
N GLN A 18 -4.56 17.89 4.28
CA GLN A 18 -4.76 19.02 5.24
C GLN A 18 -6.25 19.06 5.67
N THR A 19 -7.09 18.63 4.75
CA THR A 19 -8.48 18.20 4.79
C THR A 19 -8.56 16.91 5.62
N TYR A 20 -9.28 16.75 6.72
CA TYR A 20 -9.92 15.43 7.02
C TYR A 20 -11.37 15.75 7.34
N CYS A 21 -11.56 16.87 8.04
CA CYS A 21 -12.12 18.12 7.50
C CYS A 21 -11.44 19.40 8.10
N ASN A 22 -10.42 19.28 8.98
CA ASN A 22 -9.71 20.39 9.65
C ASN A 22 -8.36 19.93 10.28
N GLY A 23 -7.58 19.08 9.60
CA GLY A 23 -6.21 18.75 10.03
C GLY A 23 -6.02 17.59 11.01
N THR A 24 -7.01 16.72 11.24
CA THR A 24 -6.77 15.46 11.99
C THR A 24 -6.98 14.26 11.07
N ALA A 25 -5.88 13.66 10.61
CA ALA A 25 -5.95 12.40 9.89
C ALA A 25 -6.67 11.34 10.73
N HIS A 26 -7.56 10.54 10.11
CA HIS A 26 -8.01 9.32 10.78
C HIS A 26 -6.77 8.53 11.14
N THR A 27 -6.58 8.28 12.43
CA THR A 27 -5.44 7.53 12.93
C THR A 27 -5.56 6.12 12.37
N ILE A 28 -4.74 5.79 11.37
CA ILE A 28 -4.48 4.40 11.02
C ILE A 28 -4.01 3.76 12.32
N VAL A 29 -4.74 2.74 12.77
CA VAL A 29 -4.33 2.08 14.01
C VAL A 29 -3.01 1.38 13.74
N ASN A 30 -2.11 1.46 14.72
CA ASN A 30 -0.76 0.91 14.73
C ASN A 30 -0.62 -0.60 14.37
N ASN A 31 -1.69 -1.29 14.01
CA ASN A 31 -1.66 -2.73 13.69
C ASN A 31 -0.98 -3.06 12.36
N MET A 32 -0.81 -2.09 11.45
CA MET A 32 -0.12 -2.33 10.18
C MET A 32 1.41 -2.04 10.23
N GLY A 33 1.95 -1.51 11.35
CA GLY A 33 3.40 -1.47 11.65
C GLY A 33 4.35 -0.67 10.72
N GLY A 34 3.84 0.25 9.88
CA GLY A 34 4.62 1.01 8.89
C GLY A 34 4.84 2.48 9.30
N ASN A 35 5.86 3.12 8.71
CA ASN A 35 6.37 4.42 9.18
C ASN A 35 6.10 5.60 8.22
N GLN A 36 5.47 5.35 7.07
CA GLN A 36 5.25 6.38 6.03
C GLN A 36 3.93 6.17 5.29
N PRO A 37 2.81 6.68 5.84
CA PRO A 37 1.51 6.54 5.21
C PRO A 37 1.40 7.40 3.94
N MET A 38 0.65 6.91 2.96
CA MET A 38 0.25 7.64 1.76
C MET A 38 -1.16 7.22 1.38
N ASP A 39 -2.00 8.21 1.10
CA ASP A 39 -3.37 8.00 0.66
C ASP A 39 -3.45 8.22 -0.84
N ILE A 40 -4.15 7.34 -1.55
CA ILE A 40 -4.40 7.48 -2.99
C ILE A 40 -5.90 7.30 -3.22
N GLY A 41 -6.54 8.32 -3.79
CA GLY A 41 -7.99 8.39 -3.98
C GLY A 41 -8.40 8.83 -5.39
N ASP A 42 -9.55 9.50 -5.47
CA ASP A 42 -10.21 9.92 -6.72
C ASP A 42 -10.56 8.74 -7.64
N VAL A 43 -11.14 7.70 -7.04
CA VAL A 43 -11.53 6.46 -7.73
C VAL A 43 -12.86 5.90 -7.22
N SER A 44 -13.46 5.01 -8.01
CA SER A 44 -14.73 4.37 -7.67
C SER A 44 -14.54 3.08 -6.86
N ALA A 45 -15.55 2.73 -6.07
CA ALA A 45 -15.68 1.43 -5.43
C ALA A 45 -15.55 0.29 -6.44
N GLY A 46 -14.95 -0.83 -6.03
CA GLY A 46 -14.70 -1.98 -6.91
C GLY A 46 -13.45 -1.87 -7.78
N THR A 47 -12.74 -0.73 -7.77
CA THR A 47 -11.44 -0.59 -8.44
C THR A 47 -10.45 -1.62 -7.88
N SER A 48 -9.76 -2.34 -8.77
CA SER A 48 -8.77 -3.35 -8.36
C SER A 48 -7.52 -2.70 -7.76
N ILE A 49 -7.13 -3.19 -6.59
CA ILE A 49 -5.89 -2.82 -5.90
C ILE A 49 -4.81 -3.81 -6.35
N ARG A 50 -3.74 -3.32 -6.99
CA ARG A 50 -2.66 -4.17 -7.49
C ARG A 50 -1.34 -3.82 -6.83
N PHE A 51 -0.73 -4.77 -6.14
CA PHE A 51 0.67 -4.67 -5.79
C PHE A 51 1.52 -4.73 -7.06
N LYS A 52 2.50 -3.83 -7.17
CA LYS A 52 3.51 -3.82 -8.23
C LYS A 52 4.83 -3.32 -7.65
N ALA A 53 5.89 -4.09 -7.84
CA ALA A 53 7.24 -3.70 -7.43
C ALA A 53 8.28 -3.82 -8.55
N SER A 54 9.45 -3.23 -8.33
CA SER A 54 10.59 -3.33 -9.23
C SER A 54 11.12 -4.76 -9.35
N SER A 55 11.98 -5.01 -10.33
CA SER A 55 12.61 -6.31 -10.57
C SER A 55 13.51 -6.81 -9.44
N SER A 56 13.85 -5.94 -8.48
CA SER A 56 14.58 -6.31 -7.25
C SER A 56 13.76 -7.26 -6.37
N VAL A 57 12.42 -7.26 -6.49
CA VAL A 57 11.53 -8.20 -5.81
C VAL A 57 11.30 -9.42 -6.70
N LYS A 58 11.60 -10.61 -6.18
CA LYS A 58 11.39 -11.89 -6.89
C LYS A 58 10.21 -12.68 -6.34
N SER A 59 9.91 -12.53 -5.05
CA SER A 59 8.70 -13.10 -4.46
C SER A 59 8.10 -12.18 -3.40
N ILE A 60 6.84 -12.44 -3.10
CA ILE A 60 6.07 -11.72 -2.09
C ILE A 60 5.35 -12.70 -1.17
N ARG A 61 5.04 -12.26 0.04
CA ARG A 61 4.14 -12.96 0.95
C ARG A 61 3.02 -12.03 1.38
N THR A 62 1.77 -12.47 1.22
CA THR A 62 0.58 -11.72 1.60
C THR A 62 0.07 -12.17 2.96
N ARG A 63 -0.35 -11.20 3.78
CA ARG A 63 -0.98 -11.43 5.08
C ARG A 63 -2.13 -10.45 5.27
N ARG A 64 -3.26 -10.92 5.78
CA ARG A 64 -4.34 -10.04 6.24
C ARG A 64 -3.89 -9.18 7.42
N ALA A 65 -4.36 -7.94 7.46
CA ALA A 65 -4.26 -7.05 8.60
C ALA A 65 -5.59 -6.33 8.82
N ASP A 66 -5.85 -5.97 10.07
CA ASP A 66 -6.96 -5.10 10.43
C ASP A 66 -6.44 -3.66 10.59
N VAL A 67 -7.15 -2.70 10.02
CA VAL A 67 -6.63 -1.36 9.70
C VAL A 67 -7.30 -0.25 10.52
N CYS A 68 -8.55 -0.48 10.96
CA CYS A 68 -9.35 0.48 11.72
C CYS A 68 -9.63 -0.03 13.14
N ALA A 69 -9.72 0.89 14.12
CA ALA A 69 -9.84 0.55 15.54
C ALA A 69 -11.25 0.05 15.88
N THR A 70 -12.23 0.60 15.18
CA THR A 70 -13.62 0.20 15.23
C THR A 70 -13.90 -0.70 14.04
N GLN A 71 -14.02 -2.00 14.32
CA GLN A 71 -14.29 -3.03 13.32
C GLN A 71 -15.77 -3.00 12.92
N THR A 72 -16.07 -2.44 11.75
CA THR A 72 -17.37 -2.63 11.10
C THR A 72 -17.20 -2.64 9.57
N GLY A 73 -17.14 -3.85 9.00
CA GLY A 73 -17.29 -4.08 7.56
C GLY A 73 -15.99 -3.95 6.75
N ASP A 74 -16.10 -3.96 5.42
CA ASP A 74 -14.97 -4.09 4.50
C ASP A 74 -13.91 -2.96 4.58
N TRP A 75 -14.20 -1.89 5.32
CA TRP A 75 -13.28 -0.76 5.57
C TRP A 75 -12.19 -1.08 6.59
N ASP A 76 -12.41 -2.00 7.51
CA ASP A 76 -11.40 -2.36 8.51
C ASP A 76 -10.35 -3.32 7.98
N GLN A 77 -10.47 -3.73 6.72
CA GLN A 77 -9.73 -4.81 6.11
C GLN A 77 -8.49 -4.31 5.37
N GLY A 78 -7.37 -5.00 5.52
CA GLY A 78 -6.12 -4.67 4.85
C GLY A 78 -5.27 -5.88 4.50
N VAL A 79 -4.28 -5.64 3.67
CA VAL A 79 -3.31 -6.64 3.20
C VAL A 79 -1.90 -6.09 3.36
N ILE A 80 -1.06 -6.84 4.07
CA ILE A 80 0.39 -6.62 4.13
C ILE A 80 1.04 -7.48 3.05
N VAL A 81 1.96 -6.88 2.31
CA VAL A 81 2.80 -7.52 1.30
C VAL A 81 4.25 -7.43 1.77
N ASP A 82 4.76 -8.53 2.30
CA ASP A 82 6.19 -8.70 2.57
C ASP A 82 6.90 -8.96 1.23
N MET A 83 8.04 -8.32 0.98
CA MET A 83 8.80 -8.41 -0.27
C MET A 83 10.14 -9.10 -0.05
N TYR A 84 10.56 -9.86 -1.06
CA TYR A 84 11.74 -10.72 -0.98
C TYR A 84 12.58 -10.65 -2.25
N ALA A 85 13.90 -10.65 -2.07
CA ALA A 85 14.87 -10.57 -3.16
C ALA A 85 15.09 -11.92 -3.86
N GLU A 86 14.70 -13.02 -3.22
CA GLU A 86 14.76 -14.36 -3.76
C GLU A 86 13.37 -15.01 -3.83
N LEU A 87 13.30 -16.14 -4.54
CA LEU A 87 12.05 -16.91 -4.66
C LEU A 87 11.67 -17.55 -3.32
N ASN A 88 10.40 -17.92 -3.20
CA ASN A 88 9.85 -18.64 -2.03
C ASN A 88 10.02 -17.90 -0.71
N ALA A 89 9.82 -16.58 -0.72
CA ALA A 89 9.92 -15.69 0.43
C ALA A 89 11.29 -15.73 1.13
N GLN A 90 12.37 -15.82 0.34
CA GLN A 90 13.75 -15.79 0.84
C GLN A 90 14.39 -14.40 0.68
N CYS A 91 15.21 -14.03 1.66
CA CYS A 91 15.90 -12.74 1.73
C CYS A 91 14.95 -11.52 1.74
N TYR A 92 14.52 -11.15 2.95
CA TYR A 92 13.55 -10.08 3.18
C TYR A 92 14.08 -8.70 2.78
N ILE A 93 13.24 -7.93 2.09
CA ILE A 93 13.54 -6.58 1.63
C ILE A 93 12.85 -5.52 2.50
N GLY A 94 11.60 -5.77 2.88
CA GLY A 94 10.69 -4.79 3.47
C GLY A 94 9.24 -5.21 3.27
N SER A 95 8.30 -4.39 3.71
CA SER A 95 6.87 -4.63 3.56
C SER A 95 6.12 -3.36 3.15
N VAL A 96 5.01 -3.55 2.43
CA VAL A 96 4.00 -2.50 2.20
C VAL A 96 2.65 -3.03 2.62
N SER A 97 1.91 -2.22 3.36
CA SER A 97 0.55 -2.51 3.78
C SER A 97 -0.44 -1.65 2.99
N TYR A 98 -1.59 -2.24 2.67
CA TYR A 98 -2.71 -1.62 1.96
C TYR A 98 -3.96 -1.75 2.82
N GLY A 99 -4.53 -0.63 3.24
CA GLY A 99 -5.80 -0.57 3.97
C GLY A 99 -7.01 -0.52 3.05
N HIS A 100 -8.21 -0.73 3.60
CA HIS A 100 -9.48 -0.65 2.87
C HIS A 100 -9.51 -1.59 1.65
N VAL A 101 -9.28 -2.88 1.90
CA VAL A 101 -9.21 -3.93 0.87
C VAL A 101 -10.33 -4.94 1.06
N ARG A 102 -11.31 -4.93 0.15
CA ARG A 102 -12.38 -5.94 0.07
C ARG A 102 -11.99 -7.08 -0.87
N ASN A 103 -12.56 -8.26 -0.66
CA ASN A 103 -12.32 -9.46 -1.48
C ASN A 103 -10.82 -9.73 -1.63
N TRP A 104 -10.11 -9.71 -0.50
CA TRP A 104 -8.66 -9.78 -0.50
C TRP A 104 -8.14 -11.07 -1.13
N VAL A 105 -6.91 -11.01 -1.59
CA VAL A 105 -6.13 -12.19 -1.95
C VAL A 105 -5.90 -13.07 -0.73
N ALA A 106 -5.89 -14.39 -0.93
CA ALA A 106 -5.56 -15.33 0.12
C ALA A 106 -4.13 -15.10 0.64
N ASN A 107 -3.92 -15.39 1.93
CA ASN A 107 -2.57 -15.39 2.51
C ASN A 107 -1.71 -16.44 1.80
N GLY A 108 -0.46 -16.10 1.51
CA GLY A 108 0.46 -17.06 0.90
C GLY A 108 1.72 -16.42 0.35
N THR A 109 2.64 -17.29 -0.08
CA THR A 109 3.85 -16.89 -0.80
C THR A 109 3.61 -17.02 -2.31
N HIS A 110 4.00 -15.99 -3.05
CA HIS A 110 3.85 -15.91 -4.49
C HIS A 110 5.18 -15.52 -5.14
N ASN A 111 5.65 -16.33 -6.09
CA ASN A 111 6.85 -16.05 -6.89
C ASN A 111 6.54 -15.03 -8.00
N THR A 112 6.16 -13.83 -7.59
CA THR A 112 5.78 -12.71 -8.45
C THR A 112 6.16 -11.39 -7.79
N ARG A 113 6.27 -10.34 -8.60
CA ARG A 113 6.39 -8.94 -8.17
C ARG A 113 5.13 -8.12 -8.43
N THR A 114 4.09 -8.76 -8.95
CA THR A 114 2.79 -8.15 -9.23
C THR A 114 1.66 -9.07 -8.79
N LEU A 115 0.66 -8.53 -8.10
CA LEU A 115 -0.47 -9.31 -7.60
C LEU A 115 -1.70 -8.42 -7.38
N THR A 116 -2.88 -8.89 -7.78
CA THR A 116 -4.12 -8.22 -7.37
C THR A 116 -4.39 -8.57 -5.92
N LEU A 117 -4.46 -7.56 -5.06
CA LEU A 117 -4.65 -7.72 -3.62
C LEU A 117 -6.12 -7.78 -3.22
N GLY A 118 -7.01 -7.25 -4.05
CA GLY A 118 -8.44 -7.15 -3.80
C GLY A 118 -9.03 -5.98 -4.57
N VAL A 119 -10.13 -5.44 -4.06
CA VAL A 119 -10.82 -4.27 -4.62
C VAL A 119 -11.13 -3.25 -3.54
N LEU A 120 -11.26 -1.99 -3.94
CA LEU A 120 -11.71 -0.94 -3.03
C LEU A 120 -13.16 -1.21 -2.58
N PRO A 121 -13.49 -1.07 -1.28
CA PRO A 121 -14.86 -1.09 -0.79
C PRO A 121 -15.65 0.14 -1.30
N THR A 122 -16.97 0.15 -1.07
CA THR A 122 -17.79 1.38 -1.21
C THR A 122 -17.24 2.47 -0.29
N ASP A 123 -17.35 3.76 -0.59
CA ASP A 123 -16.84 4.82 0.31
C ASP A 123 -17.34 4.64 1.76
N CYS A 124 -16.54 5.02 2.76
CA CYS A 124 -17.06 5.11 4.12
C CYS A 124 -18.15 6.17 4.10
N ASN A 125 -19.28 5.92 4.76
CA ASN A 125 -20.35 6.92 4.90
C ASN A 125 -19.94 8.09 5.83
N CYS A 126 -18.64 8.36 5.91
CA CYS A 126 -17.96 9.39 6.68
C CYS A 126 -18.06 10.76 5.98
N GLY A 127 -18.44 10.83 4.70
CA GLY A 127 -18.66 12.08 3.95
C GLY A 127 -17.39 12.92 3.77
N CYS A 128 -16.23 12.33 4.02
CA CYS A 128 -14.95 13.01 4.05
C CYS A 128 -14.19 12.86 2.73
N SER A 129 -14.67 12.07 1.77
CA SER A 129 -14.01 11.92 0.48
C SER A 129 -14.96 12.05 -0.70
N ASP A 130 -14.46 12.65 -1.78
CA ASP A 130 -15.15 12.73 -3.07
C ASP A 130 -15.02 11.42 -3.88
N GLY A 131 -14.42 10.38 -3.29
CA GLY A 131 -14.16 9.07 -3.89
C GLY A 131 -13.47 8.12 -2.93
N VAL A 132 -13.33 6.85 -3.30
CA VAL A 132 -12.70 5.85 -2.44
C VAL A 132 -11.19 6.04 -2.44
N HIS A 133 -10.53 5.84 -1.31
CA HIS A 133 -9.08 5.89 -1.20
C HIS A 133 -8.51 4.68 -0.46
N VAL A 134 -7.21 4.44 -0.66
CA VAL A 134 -6.44 3.38 0.00
C VAL A 134 -5.35 4.01 0.86
N HIS A 135 -5.23 3.56 2.10
CA HIS A 135 -4.09 3.89 2.95
C HIS A 135 -2.98 2.91 2.66
N THR A 136 -1.86 3.41 2.14
CA THR A 136 -0.66 2.61 1.97
C THR A 136 0.38 3.02 2.99
N GLN A 137 1.20 2.09 3.46
CA GLN A 137 2.34 2.39 4.31
C GLN A 137 3.46 1.39 4.08
N CYS A 138 4.71 1.81 4.25
CA CYS A 138 5.87 0.94 4.10
C CYS A 138 6.73 0.85 5.36
N ASP A 139 7.43 -0.26 5.46
CA ASP A 139 8.50 -0.52 6.44
C ASP A 139 9.68 -1.20 5.73
N GLY A 140 10.91 -0.74 6.01
CA GLY A 140 12.14 -1.28 5.44
C GLY A 140 13.10 -0.25 4.82
N GLY A 141 14.40 -0.44 5.12
CA GLY A 141 15.51 0.36 4.59
C GLY A 141 15.46 1.86 4.98
N THR A 142 16.36 2.64 4.37
CA THR A 142 16.27 4.10 4.40
C THR A 142 15.48 4.55 3.17
N ILE A 143 14.27 5.06 3.42
CA ILE A 143 13.41 5.58 2.36
C ILE A 143 13.97 6.92 1.89
N THR A 144 14.19 7.05 0.58
CA THR A 144 14.82 8.24 -0.02
C THR A 144 13.80 9.21 -0.62
N GLY A 145 12.61 9.28 -0.01
CA GLY A 145 11.53 10.21 -0.33
C GLY A 145 10.24 9.53 -0.82
N LEU A 146 9.10 10.19 -0.55
CA LEU A 146 7.84 9.93 -1.24
C LEU A 146 7.97 10.46 -2.68
N ALA A 147 7.38 9.76 -3.64
CA ALA A 147 7.54 10.14 -5.05
C ALA A 147 6.91 11.47 -5.42
N GLN A 148 5.83 11.83 -4.74
CA GLN A 148 5.05 12.99 -5.10
C GLN A 148 4.39 13.63 -3.88
N CYS A 149 4.06 14.91 -4.03
CA CYS A 149 3.35 15.71 -3.04
C CYS A 149 1.83 15.46 -3.13
N ALA A 150 1.10 15.90 -2.10
CA ALA A 150 -0.37 15.99 -2.15
C ALA A 150 -0.85 16.70 -3.43
N GLY A 151 -1.95 16.21 -4.01
CA GLY A 151 -2.53 16.76 -5.25
C GLY A 151 -1.88 16.24 -6.53
N SER A 152 -0.87 15.37 -6.42
CA SER A 152 -0.18 14.83 -7.60
C SER A 152 -0.91 13.61 -8.14
N ARG A 153 -1.11 13.59 -9.46
CA ARG A 153 -1.70 12.44 -10.16
C ARG A 153 -0.70 11.28 -10.25
N VAL A 154 -1.15 10.10 -9.83
CA VAL A 154 -0.41 8.84 -9.96
C VAL A 154 -1.04 7.94 -11.02
N TYR A 155 -0.20 7.11 -11.63
CA TYR A 155 -0.60 6.19 -12.68
C TYR A 155 -0.22 4.76 -12.30
N ASN A 156 -1.19 3.85 -12.44
CA ASN A 156 -1.05 2.45 -12.06
C ASN A 156 0.17 1.80 -12.73
N GLY A 157 1.18 1.45 -11.92
CA GLY A 157 2.36 0.71 -12.38
C GLY A 157 3.42 1.53 -13.14
N SER A 158 3.28 2.84 -13.25
CA SER A 158 4.34 3.72 -13.79
C SER A 158 4.81 4.75 -12.76
N THR A 159 3.92 5.25 -11.90
CA THR A 159 4.30 6.09 -10.78
C THR A 159 4.71 5.23 -9.60
N TRP A 160 5.96 5.33 -9.15
CA TRP A 160 6.37 4.75 -7.87
C TRP A 160 5.77 5.57 -6.72
N ILE A 161 5.45 4.93 -5.59
CA ILE A 161 4.89 5.57 -4.39
C ILE A 161 5.83 5.41 -3.19
N TYR A 162 6.63 4.34 -3.18
CA TYR A 162 7.71 4.13 -2.24
C TYR A 162 9.00 3.76 -2.96
N ARG A 163 10.11 4.25 -2.42
CA ARG A 163 11.46 3.90 -2.85
C ARG A 163 12.41 3.89 -1.66
N TRP A 164 13.09 2.78 -1.45
CA TRP A 164 14.16 2.71 -0.47
C TRP A 164 15.36 1.99 -1.04
N TYR A 165 16.44 2.17 -0.30
CA TYR A 165 17.67 1.47 -0.55
C TYR A 165 17.69 0.11 0.13
N TRP A 166 18.14 -0.90 -0.60
CA TRP A 166 18.34 -2.22 -0.06
C TRP A 166 19.71 -2.79 -0.45
N ASN A 167 20.38 -3.40 0.53
CA ASN A 167 21.66 -4.04 0.30
C ASN A 167 21.48 -5.56 0.12
N PRO A 168 21.83 -6.12 -1.05
CA PRO A 168 21.78 -7.56 -1.27
C PRO A 168 22.63 -8.41 -0.32
N GLY A 169 23.64 -7.83 0.32
CA GLY A 169 24.43 -8.50 1.35
C GLY A 169 23.72 -8.62 2.71
N TRP A 170 22.44 -8.26 2.81
CA TRP A 170 21.60 -8.51 3.99
C TRP A 170 20.77 -9.79 3.87
N CYS A 171 20.89 -10.49 2.74
CA CYS A 171 20.69 -11.93 2.68
C CYS A 171 21.88 -12.62 3.38
#